data_AF-A0A7Y1STA5-F1
#
_entry.id   AF-A0A7Y1STA5-F1
#
_cell.length_a   1.000
_cell.length_b   1.000
_cell.length_c   1.000
_cell.angle_alpha   90.00
_cell.angle_beta   90.00
_cell.angle_gamma   90.00
#
_symmetry.space_group_name_H-M   'P 1'
#
loop_
_entity.id
_entity.type
_entity.pdbx_description
1 polymer ?
#
loop_
_entity_poly.entity_id
_entity_poly.type
_entity_poly.pdbx_seq_one_letter_code
_entity_poly.pdbx_strand_id
1 'polypeptide(L)'
;MRNEELVAKYKSRKKKQSLLPIALGALGAFVVLAVVATMLSTDEGTVYGDVSLEGDDLPVYTATASDSAVGLAFPEIRGVGFDGEAVAITDDGRPKLLINLAHW
;
A
#
# COMPACT_ATOMS: atom_id res chain seq x y z
N MET A 1 -75.69 -26.24 9.02
CA MET A 1 -74.68 -25.90 7.99
C MET A 1 -74.35 -24.40 7.91
N ARG A 2 -74.37 -23.63 9.01
CA ARG A 2 -74.14 -22.16 8.98
C ARG A 2 -72.99 -21.65 9.86
N ASN A 3 -72.26 -22.56 10.52
CA ASN A 3 -71.24 -22.19 11.51
C ASN A 3 -69.80 -22.46 11.05
N GLU A 4 -69.59 -23.19 9.94
CA GLU A 4 -68.24 -23.52 9.45
C GLU A 4 -67.64 -22.40 8.58
N GLU A 5 -68.48 -21.54 8.01
CA GLU A 5 -68.04 -20.44 7.15
C GLU A 5 -67.41 -19.27 7.95
N LEU A 6 -67.79 -19.12 9.21
CA LEU A 6 -67.29 -18.03 10.06
C LEU A 6 -65.86 -18.28 10.57
N VAL A 7 -65.46 -19.55 10.68
CA VAL A 7 -64.12 -19.92 11.19
C VAL A 7 -63.03 -19.66 10.14
N ALA A 8 -63.37 -19.75 8.85
CA ALA A 8 -62.42 -19.50 7.76
C ALA A 8 -61.99 -18.02 7.65
N LYS A 9 -62.77 -17.09 8.19
CA LYS A 9 -62.48 -15.64 8.10
C LYS A 9 -61.47 -15.13 9.13
N TYR A 10 -61.11 -15.94 10.13
CA TYR A 10 -60.05 -15.62 11.10
C TYR A 10 -58.69 -16.22 10.71
N LYS A 11 -58.48 -16.51 9.42
CA LYS A 11 -57.17 -16.95 8.93
C LYS A 11 -56.22 -15.76 8.94
N SER A 12 -55.34 -15.77 9.93
CA SER A 12 -54.42 -14.71 10.32
C SER A 12 -53.81 -13.94 9.13
N ARG A 13 -53.95 -12.61 9.15
CA ARG A 13 -53.08 -11.74 8.36
C ARG A 13 -51.67 -11.82 8.95
N LYS A 14 -50.88 -12.80 8.51
CA LYS A 14 -49.42 -12.78 8.72
C LYS A 14 -48.87 -11.53 8.03
N LYS A 15 -48.55 -10.50 8.82
CA LYS A 15 -47.88 -9.28 8.36
C LYS A 15 -46.51 -9.69 7.81
N LYS A 16 -46.34 -9.74 6.48
CA LYS A 16 -45.03 -9.96 5.85
C LYS A 16 -44.15 -8.78 6.23
N GLN A 17 -43.23 -8.96 7.16
CA GLN A 17 -42.25 -7.94 7.50
C GLN A 17 -41.33 -7.77 6.29
N SER A 18 -41.31 -6.56 5.73
CA SER A 18 -40.46 -6.24 4.59
C SER A 18 -38.99 -6.25 5.04
N LEU A 19 -38.16 -7.07 4.40
CA LEU A 19 -36.70 -7.11 4.63
C LEU A 19 -35.94 -5.96 3.95
N LEU A 20 -36.65 -5.16 3.16
CA LEU A 20 -36.17 -4.03 2.39
C LEU A 20 -35.39 -2.97 3.22
N PRO A 21 -35.79 -2.59 4.45
CA PRO A 21 -34.98 -1.67 5.27
C PRO A 21 -33.67 -2.30 5.78
N ILE A 22 -33.65 -3.63 6.01
CA ILE A 22 -32.43 -4.35 6.42
C ILE A 22 -31.46 -4.40 5.23
N ALA A 23 -31.97 -4.69 4.04
CA ALA A 23 -31.17 -4.70 2.81
C ALA A 23 -30.57 -3.32 2.49
N LEU A 24 -31.34 -2.24 2.64
CA LEU A 24 -30.81 -0.87 2.46
C LEU A 24 -29.76 -0.53 3.53
N GLY A 25 -30.00 -0.88 4.80
CA GLY A 25 -29.05 -0.64 5.88
C GLY A 25 -27.73 -1.39 5.67
N ALA A 26 -27.80 -2.65 5.25
CA ALA A 26 -26.62 -3.46 4.94
C ALA A 26 -25.82 -2.90 3.77
N LEU A 27 -26.51 -2.42 2.71
CA LEU A 27 -25.84 -1.80 1.56
C LEU A 27 -25.12 -0.51 1.95
N GLY A 28 -25.76 0.34 2.76
CA GLY A 28 -25.14 1.57 3.27
C GLY A 28 -23.90 1.29 4.12
N ALA A 29 -23.97 0.32 5.02
CA ALA A 29 -22.84 -0.09 5.86
C ALA A 29 -21.66 -0.62 5.02
N PHE A 30 -21.96 -1.40 3.97
CA PHE A 30 -20.94 -1.92 3.05
C PHE A 30 -20.22 -0.81 2.29
N VAL A 31 -20.94 0.20 1.80
CA VAL A 31 -20.34 1.35 1.10
C VAL A 31 -19.43 2.14 2.05
N VAL A 32 -19.85 2.39 3.29
CA VAL A 32 -19.03 3.08 4.28
C VAL A 32 -17.74 2.29 4.58
N LEU A 33 -17.85 0.97 4.76
CA LEU A 33 -16.70 0.10 4.97
C LEU A 33 -15.71 0.12 3.80
N ALA A 34 -16.21 0.11 2.56
CA ALA A 34 -15.36 0.17 1.38
C ALA A 34 -14.60 1.51 1.29
N VAL A 35 -15.26 2.63 1.57
CA VAL A 35 -14.62 3.96 1.58
C VAL A 35 -13.56 4.04 2.68
N VAL A 36 -13.88 3.56 3.89
CA VAL A 36 -12.94 3.52 5.01
C VAL A 36 -11.71 2.67 4.66
N ALA A 37 -11.90 1.50 4.04
CA ALA A 37 -10.79 0.65 3.62
C ALA A 37 -9.85 1.34 2.61
N THR A 38 -10.37 2.15 1.69
CA THR A 38 -9.53 2.93 0.76
C THR A 38 -8.73 4.03 1.45
N MET A 39 -9.26 4.62 2.52
CA MET A 39 -8.58 5.70 3.27
C MET A 39 -7.52 5.17 4.25
N LEU A 40 -7.63 3.92 4.69
CA LEU A 40 -6.64 3.25 5.53
C LEU A 40 -5.50 2.60 4.74
N SER A 41 -5.46 2.77 3.42
CA SER A 41 -4.33 2.28 2.63
C SER A 41 -3.11 3.14 2.92
N THR A 42 -2.28 2.69 3.87
CA THR A 42 -0.96 3.25 4.10
C THR A 42 -0.13 3.06 2.84
N ASP A 43 0.39 4.17 2.31
CA ASP A 43 1.38 4.17 1.24
C ASP A 43 2.70 3.69 1.83
N GLU A 44 2.90 2.37 1.83
CA GLU A 44 4.22 1.78 2.07
C GLU A 44 5.09 2.23 0.89
N GLY A 45 5.93 3.24 1.11
CA GLY A 45 6.74 3.89 0.08
C GLY A 45 7.28 2.85 -0.90
N THR A 46 6.82 2.94 -2.16
CA THR A 46 7.09 1.90 -3.15
C THR A 46 8.59 1.87 -3.40
N VAL A 47 9.27 0.80 -2.96
CA VAL A 47 10.66 0.54 -3.35
C VAL A 47 10.64 0.28 -4.85
N TYR A 48 11.21 1.20 -5.62
CA TYR A 48 11.19 1.13 -7.08
C TYR A 48 12.38 0.27 -7.56
N GLY A 49 12.06 -0.94 -8.02
CA GLY A 49 13.04 -1.85 -8.62
C GLY A 49 14.03 -2.48 -7.64
N ASP A 50 14.80 -3.44 -8.15
CA ASP A 50 15.92 -4.06 -7.42
C ASP A 50 17.19 -3.22 -7.60
N VAL A 51 17.99 -3.10 -6.52
CA VAL A 51 19.31 -2.47 -6.54
C VAL A 51 20.37 -3.53 -6.26
N SER A 52 21.43 -3.56 -7.06
CA SER A 52 22.59 -4.43 -6.86
C SER A 52 23.86 -3.62 -6.63
N LEU A 53 24.72 -4.14 -5.76
CA LEU A 53 26.03 -3.58 -5.43
C LEU A 53 27.13 -4.55 -5.87
N GLU A 54 28.21 -4.02 -6.46
CA GLU A 54 29.41 -4.79 -6.80
C GLU A 54 30.66 -4.05 -6.28
N GLY A 55 31.52 -4.76 -5.56
CA GLY A 55 32.70 -4.19 -4.89
C GLY A 55 32.62 -4.30 -3.38
N ASP A 56 33.60 -3.71 -2.71
CA ASP A 56 33.68 -3.71 -1.25
C ASP A 56 32.82 -2.59 -0.65
N ASP A 57 32.17 -2.88 0.47
CA ASP A 57 31.45 -1.87 1.24
C ASP A 57 32.42 -0.82 1.79
N LEU A 58 32.03 0.45 1.70
CA LEU A 58 32.80 1.53 2.30
C LEU A 58 32.66 1.53 3.84
N PRO A 59 33.73 1.87 4.58
CA PRO A 59 33.65 2.04 6.02
C PRO A 59 32.57 3.05 6.41
N VAL A 60 31.81 2.75 7.47
CA VAL A 60 30.82 3.69 8.00
C VAL A 60 31.54 4.93 8.56
N TYR A 61 31.10 6.10 8.11
CA TYR A 61 31.65 7.36 8.61
C TYR A 61 31.34 7.54 10.10
N THR A 62 32.37 7.89 10.87
CA THR A 62 32.26 8.22 12.30
C THR A 62 32.76 9.65 12.53
N ALA A 63 31.88 10.53 13.05
CA ALA A 63 32.12 11.97 13.13
C ALA A 63 33.34 12.43 13.96
N THR A 64 33.91 11.55 14.79
CA THR A 64 35.04 11.85 15.67
C THR A 64 36.41 11.52 15.06
N ALA A 65 36.44 10.95 13.85
CA ALA A 65 37.66 10.56 13.15
C ALA A 65 37.69 11.14 11.72
N SER A 66 38.88 11.21 11.11
CA SER A 66 39.00 11.42 9.67
C SER A 66 38.28 10.28 8.92
N ASP A 67 37.62 10.63 7.83
CA ASP A 67 36.89 9.65 7.02
C ASP A 67 37.85 8.64 6.38
N SER A 68 37.77 7.38 6.83
CA SER A 68 38.62 6.29 6.35
C SER A 68 38.21 5.77 4.98
N ALA A 69 37.05 6.18 4.46
CA ALA A 69 36.63 5.85 3.09
C ALA A 69 37.33 6.70 2.02
N VAL A 70 38.01 7.79 2.40
CA VAL A 70 38.70 8.67 1.44
C VAL A 70 39.80 7.92 0.69
N GLY A 71 39.71 7.93 -0.64
CA GLY A 71 40.66 7.28 -1.54
C GLY A 71 40.40 5.79 -1.79
N LEU A 72 39.38 5.20 -1.15
CA LEU A 72 38.92 3.86 -1.50
C LEU A 72 38.06 3.88 -2.77
N ALA A 73 38.04 2.75 -3.47
CA ALA A 73 37.14 2.56 -4.60
C ALA A 73 35.69 2.52 -4.12
N PHE A 74 34.81 3.30 -4.77
CA PHE A 74 33.39 3.28 -4.49
C PHE A 74 32.75 2.06 -5.19
N PRO A 75 31.83 1.31 -4.54
CA PRO A 75 31.17 0.16 -5.15
C PRO A 75 30.31 0.57 -6.35
N GLU A 76 30.22 -0.29 -7.36
CA GLU A 76 29.28 -0.06 -8.46
C GLU A 76 27.84 -0.24 -7.98
N ILE A 77 26.96 0.69 -8.36
CA ILE A 77 25.53 0.63 -8.05
C ILE A 77 24.76 0.50 -9.35
N ARG A 78 23.88 -0.48 -9.45
CA ARG A 78 22.99 -0.67 -10.60
C ARG A 78 21.56 -0.80 -10.13
N GLY A 79 20.62 -0.22 -10.88
CA GLY A 79 19.19 -0.27 -10.59
C GLY A 79 18.35 0.28 -11.73
N VAL A 80 17.11 0.63 -11.41
CA VAL A 80 16.13 1.18 -12.36
C VAL A 80 15.60 2.51 -11.82
N GLY A 81 15.60 3.55 -12.64
CA GLY A 81 15.04 4.87 -12.31
C GLY A 81 13.51 4.90 -12.37
N PHE A 82 12.88 5.96 -11.86
CA PHE A 82 11.41 6.07 -11.79
C PHE A 82 10.66 5.98 -13.13
N ASP A 83 11.36 6.27 -14.23
CA ASP A 83 10.86 6.15 -15.60
C ASP A 83 11.02 4.73 -16.20
N GLY A 84 11.61 3.80 -15.44
CA GLY A 84 11.88 2.44 -15.89
C GLY A 84 13.21 2.29 -16.64
N GLU A 85 14.01 3.37 -16.77
CA GLU A 85 15.32 3.30 -17.42
C GLU A 85 16.38 2.70 -16.48
N ALA A 86 17.30 1.90 -17.02
CA ALA A 86 18.42 1.38 -16.26
C ALA A 86 19.37 2.51 -15.86
N VAL A 87 19.73 2.56 -14.57
CA VAL A 87 20.68 3.53 -14.02
C VAL A 87 21.87 2.79 -13.43
N ALA A 88 23.07 3.28 -13.72
CA ALA A 88 24.32 2.73 -13.18
C ALA A 88 25.27 3.84 -12.72
N ILE A 89 25.88 3.64 -11.56
CA ILE A 89 26.96 4.43 -11.01
C ILE A 89 28.19 3.53 -10.99
N THR A 90 29.10 3.73 -11.95
CA THR A 90 30.32 2.93 -12.14
C THR A 90 31.57 3.80 -12.17
N ASP A 91 32.77 3.21 -12.17
CA ASP A 91 34.01 3.95 -12.46
C ASP A 91 34.21 4.14 -13.97
N ASP A 92 33.63 5.21 -14.50
CA ASP A 92 33.72 5.60 -15.92
C ASP A 92 34.65 6.81 -16.14
N GLY A 93 35.50 7.15 -15.17
CA GLY A 93 36.41 8.28 -15.23
C GLY A 93 35.77 9.67 -15.11
N ARG A 94 34.44 9.77 -14.92
CA ARG A 94 33.76 11.05 -14.67
C ARG A 94 33.61 11.29 -13.16
N PRO A 95 33.89 12.51 -12.66
CA PRO A 95 33.62 12.85 -11.27
C PRO A 95 32.11 12.85 -11.01
N LYS A 96 31.69 12.27 -9.88
CA LYS A 96 30.30 12.15 -9.47
C LYS A 96 30.11 12.65 -8.05
N LEU A 97 28.95 13.23 -7.76
CA LEU A 97 28.51 13.55 -6.41
C LEU A 97 27.22 12.76 -6.14
N LEU A 98 27.23 11.93 -5.11
CA LEU A 98 26.06 11.16 -4.68
C LEU A 98 25.46 11.85 -3.45
N ILE A 99 24.17 12.18 -3.53
CA ILE A 99 23.42 12.80 -2.44
C ILE A 99 22.19 11.94 -2.16
N ASN A 100 22.07 11.43 -0.95
CA ASN A 100 20.87 10.76 -0.49
C ASN A 100 19.93 11.80 0.13
N LEU A 101 18.76 11.99 -0.48
CA LEU A 101 17.72 12.90 -0.01
C LEU A 101 16.55 12.10 0.54
N ALA A 102 16.22 12.32 1.80
CA ALA A 102 14.92 11.92 2.33
C ALA A 102 13.91 13.01 1.99
N HIS A 103 12.87 12.68 1.22
CA HIS A 103 11.68 13.51 1.08
C HIS A 103 10.61 12.97 2.03
N TRP A 104 10.09 13.84 2.87
CA TRP A 104 9.07 13.57 3.88
C TRP A 104 7.90 14.52 3.66
#